data_AF-A0A319C5R5-F1
#
_entry.id   AF-A0A319C5R5-F1
#
_cell.length_a   1.000
_cell.length_b   1.000
_cell.length_c   1.000
_cell.angle_alpha   90.00
_cell.angle_beta   90.00
_cell.angle_gamma   90.00
#
_symmetry.space_group_name_H-M   'P 1'
#
loop_
_entity.id
_entity.type
_entity.pdbx_description
1 polymer ?
#
loop_
_entity_poly.entity_id
_entity_poly.type
_entity_poly.pdbx_seq_one_letter_code
_entity_poly.pdbx_strand_id
1 'polypeptide(L)'
;MAKTPAFRALLPAATPPSRILSAKGSGSTQTRRSSACLKCREKRVKCVGSSPCQACTETGTACTFESSRDRRRKSALIYAEQSAQRYQEILKQLIRTLMFGNDEQISALKESVRYHASVESCLDLLDSEYQPSSTPSETR
;
A
#
# COMPACT_ATOMS: atom_id res chain seq x y z
N MET A 1 31.42 -32.41 7.22
CA MET A 1 30.01 -32.80 7.40
C MET A 1 29.21 -31.54 7.72
N ALA A 2 28.38 -31.05 6.80
CA ALA A 2 27.61 -29.82 6.98
C ALA A 2 26.29 -30.13 7.72
N LYS A 3 26.03 -29.44 8.84
CA LYS A 3 24.77 -29.53 9.60
C LYS A 3 23.69 -28.73 8.87
N THR A 4 22.67 -29.40 8.35
CA THR A 4 21.46 -28.79 7.79
C THR A 4 20.65 -28.14 8.92
N PRO A 5 20.26 -26.86 8.83
CA PRO A 5 19.37 -26.26 9.81
C PRO A 5 17.95 -26.79 9.58
N ALA A 6 17.44 -27.58 10.53
CA ALA A 6 16.05 -28.00 10.53
C ALA A 6 15.14 -26.78 10.81
N PHE A 7 14.37 -26.36 9.82
CA PHE A 7 13.36 -25.34 10.02
C PHE A 7 12.25 -25.85 10.95
N ARG A 8 11.77 -25.01 11.88
CA ARG A 8 10.64 -25.35 12.74
C ARG A 8 9.36 -25.38 11.92
N ALA A 9 8.61 -26.48 12.01
CA ALA A 9 7.29 -26.59 11.41
C ALA A 9 6.31 -25.58 12.05
N LEU A 10 5.57 -24.84 11.23
CA LEU A 10 4.50 -23.96 11.69
C LEU A 10 3.31 -24.82 12.11
N LEU A 11 2.93 -24.75 13.39
CA LEU A 11 1.72 -25.39 13.89
C LEU A 11 0.48 -24.60 13.42
N PRO A 12 -0.67 -25.26 13.19
CA PRO A 12 -1.93 -24.59 12.91
C PRO A 12 -2.27 -23.59 14.02
N ALA A 13 -2.89 -22.46 13.66
CA ALA A 13 -3.32 -21.47 14.62
C ALA A 13 -4.31 -22.10 15.63
N ALA A 14 -3.85 -22.31 16.87
CA ALA A 14 -4.74 -22.71 17.95
C ALA A 14 -5.82 -21.63 18.12
N THR A 15 -7.08 -22.04 18.17
CA THR A 15 -8.21 -21.15 18.45
C THR A 15 -7.88 -20.35 19.72
N PRO A 16 -7.85 -19.00 19.66
CA PRO A 16 -7.52 -18.22 20.84
C PRO A 16 -8.58 -18.48 21.91
N PRO A 17 -8.19 -18.63 23.19
CA PRO A 17 -9.17 -18.70 24.27
C PRO A 17 -10.04 -17.44 24.18
N SER A 18 -11.36 -17.65 24.15
CA SER A 18 -12.37 -16.59 24.13
C SER A 18 -11.99 -15.56 25.19
N ARG A 19 -11.50 -14.40 24.76
CA ARG A 19 -11.17 -13.31 25.68
C ARG A 19 -12.48 -12.88 26.31
N ILE A 20 -12.68 -13.23 27.58
CA ILE A 20 -13.75 -12.66 28.39
C ILE A 20 -13.48 -11.15 28.42
N LEU A 21 -14.32 -10.42 27.69
CA LEU A 21 -14.33 -8.96 27.72
C LEU A 21 -14.86 -8.56 29.10
N SER A 22 -13.96 -8.40 30.06
CA SER A 22 -14.28 -7.77 31.34
C SER A 22 -14.70 -6.33 31.07
N ALA A 23 -16.00 -6.11 30.98
CA ALA A 23 -16.63 -4.81 30.94
C ALA A 23 -16.47 -4.13 32.31
N LYS A 24 -15.45 -3.29 32.45
CA LYS A 24 -15.36 -2.29 33.51
C LYS A 24 -14.59 -1.08 33.02
N GLY A 25 -15.29 0.04 32.90
CA GLY A 25 -14.72 1.38 32.69
C GLY A 25 -15.27 2.09 31.45
N SER A 26 -15.97 3.19 31.67
CA SER A 26 -16.35 4.22 30.70
C SER A 26 -15.11 4.96 30.16
N GLY A 27 -14.19 4.23 29.54
CA GLY A 27 -13.00 4.78 28.92
C GLY A 27 -13.27 5.00 27.43
N SER A 28 -13.01 6.22 26.95
CA SER A 28 -12.95 6.54 25.53
C SER A 28 -12.28 5.39 24.77
N THR A 29 -12.91 4.94 23.67
CA THR A 29 -12.32 3.96 22.75
C THR A 29 -10.95 4.46 22.31
N GLN A 30 -9.91 4.07 23.05
CA GLN A 30 -8.53 4.41 22.73
C GLN A 30 -8.21 3.69 21.43
N THR A 31 -8.32 4.44 20.34
CA THR A 31 -7.92 3.99 19.02
C THR A 31 -6.43 3.65 19.11
N ARG A 32 -6.12 2.35 19.19
CA ARG A 32 -4.74 1.87 19.19
C ARG A 32 -4.11 2.33 17.87
N ARG A 33 -3.16 3.25 17.94
CA ARG A 33 -2.45 3.75 16.76
C ARG A 33 -1.36 2.76 16.34
N SER A 34 -1.17 2.66 15.02
CA SER A 34 -0.18 1.80 14.36
C SER A 34 1.27 2.23 14.61
N SER A 35 1.51 3.48 15.02
CA SER A 35 2.82 4.07 15.23
C SER A 35 2.97 4.64 16.64
N ALA A 36 4.16 4.49 17.21
CA ALA A 36 4.55 5.16 18.45
C ALA A 36 4.80 6.67 18.21
N CYS A 37 4.57 7.48 19.24
CA CYS A 37 4.94 8.90 19.20
C CYS A 37 6.47 9.07 19.07
N LEU A 38 6.92 10.26 18.67
CA LEU A 38 8.33 10.55 18.42
C LEU A 38 9.22 10.28 19.65
N LYS A 39 8.78 10.69 20.84
CA LYS A 39 9.54 10.48 22.09
C LYS A 39 9.64 9.01 22.52
N CYS A 40 8.56 8.24 22.42
CA CYS A 40 8.63 6.81 22.72
C CYS A 40 9.51 6.06 21.72
N ARG A 41 9.52 6.49 20.44
CA ARG A 41 10.40 5.96 19.41
C ARG A 41 11.87 6.24 19.73
N GLU A 42 12.19 7.48 20.08
CA GLU A 42 13.54 7.92 20.47
C GLU A 42 14.05 7.13 21.69
N LYS A 43 13.21 6.98 22.71
CA LYS A 43 13.53 6.24 23.94
C LYS A 43 13.45 4.71 23.80
N ARG A 44 12.97 4.18 22.67
CA ARG A 44 12.71 2.75 22.42
C ARG A 44 11.83 2.08 23.50
N VAL A 45 10.83 2.80 23.99
CA VAL A 45 9.86 2.30 25.01
C VAL A 45 8.49 2.02 24.40
N LYS A 46 7.66 1.24 25.11
CA LYS A 46 6.30 0.92 24.68
C LYS A 46 5.45 2.20 24.61
N CYS A 47 4.82 2.42 23.46
CA CYS A 47 3.84 3.49 23.25
C CYS A 47 2.45 2.87 23.12
N VAL A 48 1.50 3.33 23.94
CA VAL A 48 0.12 2.83 23.91
C VAL A 48 -0.71 3.46 22.76
N GLY A 49 -0.16 4.48 22.10
CA GLY A 49 -0.78 5.11 20.91
C GLY A 49 -1.90 6.09 21.22
N SER A 50 -2.29 6.29 22.48
CA SER A 50 -3.10 7.43 22.90
C SER A 50 -2.32 8.75 22.74
N SER A 51 -3.03 9.86 22.57
CA SER A 51 -2.42 11.20 22.46
C SER A 51 -3.03 12.12 23.52
N PRO A 52 -2.27 12.53 24.55
CA PRO A 52 -0.89 12.12 24.86
C PRO A 52 -0.80 10.64 25.28
N CYS A 53 0.33 10.01 25.00
CA CYS A 53 0.55 8.61 25.39
C CYS A 53 0.92 8.52 26.88
N GLN A 54 0.65 7.38 27.51
CA GLN A 54 0.89 7.19 28.94
C GLN A 54 2.34 7.55 29.34
N ALA A 55 3.34 7.02 28.63
CA ALA A 55 4.75 7.29 28.91
C ALA A 55 5.12 8.79 28.78
N CYS A 56 4.53 9.51 27.81
CA CYS A 56 4.75 10.95 27.68
C CYS A 56 4.05 11.76 28.77
N THR A 57 2.89 11.28 29.24
CA THR A 57 2.15 11.89 30.36
C THR A 57 2.97 11.78 31.65
N GLU A 58 3.51 10.58 31.94
CA GLU A 58 4.35 10.33 33.12
C GLU A 58 5.66 11.12 33.10
N THR A 59 6.24 11.34 31.92
CA THR A 59 7.49 12.10 31.79
C THR A 59 7.29 13.59 31.56
N GLY A 60 6.05 14.08 31.46
CA GLY A 60 5.75 15.48 31.16
C GLY A 60 6.33 15.97 29.83
N THR A 61 6.52 15.08 28.86
CA THR A 61 7.14 15.41 27.56
C THR A 61 6.09 15.61 26.47
N ALA A 62 6.39 16.47 25.50
CA ALA A 62 5.55 16.69 24.34
C ALA A 62 5.31 15.36 23.56
N CYS A 63 4.05 14.95 23.47
CA CYS A 63 3.65 13.74 22.78
C CYS A 63 3.20 14.06 21.35
N THR A 64 4.12 13.94 20.39
CA THR A 64 3.84 14.22 18.98
C THR A 64 3.88 12.94 18.14
N PHE A 65 2.88 12.78 17.28
CA PHE A 65 2.81 11.69 16.32
C PHE A 65 2.99 12.26 14.92
N GLU A 66 3.94 11.71 14.18
CA GLU A 66 4.17 12.13 12.80
C GLU A 66 3.58 11.09 11.84
N SER A 67 2.48 11.45 11.17
CA SER A 67 1.79 10.57 10.22
C SER A 67 2.64 10.20 9.01
N SER A 68 3.52 11.11 8.56
CA SER A 68 4.44 10.93 7.43
C SER A 68 5.45 9.78 7.65
N ARG A 69 5.80 9.50 8.91
CA ARG A 69 6.74 8.42 9.31
C ARG A 69 6.07 7.08 9.53
N ASP A 70 4.74 6.98 9.39
CA ASP A 70 4.08 5.68 9.35
C ASP A 70 4.36 5.04 7.98
N ARG A 71 5.37 4.13 7.97
CA ARG A 71 5.76 3.41 6.76
C ARG A 71 4.60 2.68 6.09
N ARG A 72 3.61 2.21 6.86
CA ARG A 72 2.42 1.52 6.29
C ARG A 72 1.54 2.51 5.54
N ARG A 73 1.33 3.71 6.09
CA ARG A 73 0.60 4.77 5.39
C ARG A 73 1.36 5.24 4.16
N LYS A 74 2.67 5.46 4.28
CA LYS A 74 3.52 5.82 3.14
C LYS A 74 3.46 4.77 2.04
N SER A 75 3.56 3.47 2.34
CA SER A 75 3.46 2.41 1.33
C SER A 75 2.08 2.35 0.69
N ALA A 76 1.01 2.53 1.47
CA ALA A 76 -0.35 2.58 0.92
C ALA A 76 -0.55 3.78 -0.02
N LEU A 77 -0.01 4.95 0.34
CA LEU A 77 -0.05 6.15 -0.51
C LEU A 77 0.76 5.95 -1.79
N ILE A 78 1.97 5.40 -1.70
CA ILE A 78 2.80 5.10 -2.88
C ILE A 78 2.08 4.11 -3.80
N TYR A 79 1.50 3.04 -3.25
CA TYR A 79 0.76 2.07 -4.05
C TYR A 79 -0.45 2.69 -4.74
N ALA A 80 -1.21 3.52 -4.00
CA ALA A 80 -2.35 4.24 -4.56
C ALA A 80 -1.90 5.20 -5.69
N GLU A 81 -0.83 5.96 -5.47
CA GLU A 81 -0.25 6.87 -6.47
C GLU A 81 0.22 6.11 -7.71
N GLN A 82 0.97 5.02 -7.55
CA GLN A 82 1.42 4.17 -8.66
C GLN A 82 0.23 3.59 -9.43
N SER A 83 -0.80 3.12 -8.74
CA SER A 83 -2.01 2.61 -9.38
C SER A 83 -2.71 3.70 -10.19
N ALA A 84 -2.82 4.92 -9.66
CA ALA A 84 -3.43 6.05 -10.34
C ALA A 84 -2.62 6.48 -11.58
N GLN A 85 -1.30 6.55 -11.46
CA GLN A 85 -0.40 6.86 -12.58
C GLN A 85 -0.52 5.83 -13.69
N ARG A 86 -0.57 4.53 -13.34
CA ARG A 86 -0.79 3.44 -14.29
C ARG A 86 -2.09 3.62 -15.08
N TYR A 87 -3.21 3.85 -14.39
CA TYR A 87 -4.50 4.08 -15.04
C TYR A 87 -4.50 5.34 -15.93
N GLN A 88 -3.82 6.41 -15.51
CA GLN A 88 -3.70 7.62 -16.31
C GLN A 88 -2.94 7.38 -17.62
N GLU A 89 -1.85 6.63 -17.60
CA GLU A 89 -1.09 6.35 -18.84
C GLU A 89 -1.85 5.45 -19.80
N ILE A 90 -2.52 4.41 -19.29
CA ILE A 90 -3.36 3.56 -20.14
C ILE A 90 -4.51 4.37 -20.76
N LEU A 91 -5.16 5.25 -20.00
CA LEU A 91 -6.24 6.09 -20.52
C LEU A 91 -5.73 7.04 -21.60
N LYS A 92 -4.55 7.66 -21.42
CA LYS A 92 -3.93 8.49 -22.46
C LYS A 92 -3.62 7.67 -23.72
N GLN A 93 -3.13 6.45 -23.58
CA GLN A 93 -2.83 5.56 -24.70
C GLN A 93 -4.11 5.19 -25.46
N LEU A 94 -5.17 4.80 -24.75
CA LEU A 94 -6.47 4.51 -25.36
C LEU A 94 -6.98 5.70 -26.17
N ILE A 95 -6.95 6.90 -25.60
CA ILE A 95 -7.36 8.12 -26.30
C ILE A 95 -6.50 8.35 -27.54
N ARG A 96 -5.17 8.19 -27.44
CA ARG A 96 -4.27 8.34 -28.61
C ARG A 96 -4.60 7.33 -29.72
N THR A 97 -4.82 6.06 -29.38
CA THR A 97 -5.18 5.03 -30.37
C THR A 97 -6.54 5.32 -31.00
N LEU A 98 -7.51 5.85 -30.25
CA LEU A 98 -8.80 6.24 -30.83
C LEU A 98 -8.72 7.49 -31.71
N MET A 99 -7.81 8.42 -31.41
CA MET A 99 -7.67 9.67 -32.17
C MET A 99 -6.80 9.53 -33.41
N PHE A 100 -5.73 8.74 -33.31
CA PHE A 100 -4.65 8.70 -34.32
C PHE A 100 -4.32 7.28 -34.78
N GLY A 101 -4.99 6.26 -34.24
CA GLY A 101 -4.74 4.88 -34.62
C GLY A 101 -5.31 4.55 -35.98
N ASN A 102 -4.64 3.64 -36.68
CA ASN A 102 -5.13 3.10 -37.95
C ASN A 102 -6.27 2.10 -37.72
N ASP A 103 -7.05 1.80 -38.74
CA ASP A 103 -8.20 0.88 -38.64
C ASP A 103 -7.83 -0.50 -38.07
N GLU A 104 -6.64 -1.02 -38.38
CA GLU A 104 -6.11 -2.26 -37.81
C GLU A 104 -5.87 -2.14 -36.30
N GLN A 105 -5.30 -1.03 -35.83
CA GLN A 105 -5.02 -0.79 -34.42
C GLN A 105 -6.31 -0.60 -33.61
N ILE A 106 -7.28 0.12 -34.18
CA ILE A 106 -8.61 0.32 -33.56
C ILE A 106 -9.37 -1.01 -33.52
N SER A 107 -9.27 -1.83 -34.57
CA SER A 107 -9.91 -3.15 -34.63
C SER A 107 -9.27 -4.12 -33.62
N ALA A 108 -7.94 -4.16 -33.52
CA ALA A 108 -7.22 -4.94 -32.53
C ALA A 108 -7.58 -4.53 -31.09
N LEU A 109 -7.65 -3.21 -30.82
CA LEU A 109 -8.09 -2.68 -29.53
C LEU A 109 -9.52 -3.12 -29.19
N LYS A 110 -10.46 -3.02 -30.15
CA LYS A 110 -11.84 -3.48 -29.96
C LYS A 110 -11.91 -4.96 -29.65
N GLU A 111 -11.13 -5.77 -30.33
CA GLU A 111 -11.12 -7.22 -30.17
C GLU A 111 -10.53 -7.61 -28.80
N SER A 112 -9.44 -6.97 -28.38
CA SER A 112 -8.88 -7.09 -27.02
C SER A 112 -9.93 -6.75 -25.95
N VAL A 113 -10.60 -5.60 -26.06
CA VAL A 113 -11.65 -5.20 -25.11
C VAL A 113 -12.81 -6.19 -25.05
N ARG A 114 -13.13 -6.87 -26.15
CA ARG A 114 -14.23 -7.85 -26.21
C ARG A 114 -13.91 -9.21 -25.62
N TYR A 115 -12.65 -9.67 -25.70
CA TYR A 115 -12.26 -11.02 -25.25
C TYR A 115 -11.77 -11.09 -23.80
N HIS A 116 -11.50 -9.97 -23.15
CA HIS A 116 -11.04 -10.00 -21.76
C HIS A 116 -12.19 -10.16 -20.77
N ALA A 117 -12.03 -11.12 -19.86
CA ALA A 117 -13.02 -11.48 -18.85
C ALA A 117 -13.21 -10.42 -17.74
N SER A 118 -12.29 -9.45 -17.62
CA SER A 118 -12.39 -8.33 -16.68
C SER A 118 -11.66 -7.10 -17.22
N VAL A 119 -12.07 -5.95 -16.72
CA VAL A 119 -11.44 -4.65 -17.03
C VAL A 119 -9.97 -4.66 -16.60
N GLU A 120 -9.64 -5.13 -15.40
CA GLU A 120 -8.25 -5.29 -14.94
C GLU A 120 -7.39 -6.12 -15.90
N SER A 121 -7.88 -7.28 -16.35
CA SER A 121 -7.14 -8.15 -17.27
C SER A 121 -6.90 -7.48 -18.63
N CYS A 122 -7.82 -6.63 -19.06
CA CYS A 122 -7.71 -5.85 -20.28
C CYS A 122 -6.62 -4.77 -20.15
N LEU A 123 -6.61 -4.09 -19.01
CA LEU A 123 -5.65 -3.02 -18.69
C LEU A 123 -4.22 -3.57 -18.52
N ASP A 124 -4.05 -4.75 -17.92
CA ASP A 124 -2.74 -5.40 -17.79
C ASP A 124 -2.11 -5.74 -19.15
N LEU A 125 -2.90 -6.09 -20.15
CA LEU A 125 -2.40 -6.40 -21.49
C LEU A 125 -2.06 -5.15 -22.29
N LEU A 126 -2.88 -4.12 -22.21
CA LEU A 126 -2.58 -2.81 -22.83
C LEU A 126 -1.29 -2.21 -22.25
N ASP A 127 -1.05 -2.41 -20.96
CA ASP A 127 0.18 -2.01 -20.28
C ASP A 127 1.40 -2.86 -20.71
N SER A 128 1.20 -4.15 -21.02
CA SER A 128 2.27 -5.04 -21.51
C SER A 128 2.65 -4.83 -22.98
N GLU A 129 1.72 -4.36 -23.82
CA GLU A 129 2.00 -4.00 -25.22
C GLU A 129 2.73 -2.65 -25.36
N TYR A 130 2.95 -1.95 -24.25
CA TYR A 130 3.70 -0.71 -24.21
C TYR A 130 5.18 -0.95 -24.57
N GLN A 131 5.54 -0.68 -25.81
CA GLN A 131 6.91 -0.37 -26.20
C GLN A 131 7.13 1.13 -25.93
N PRO A 132 7.97 1.53 -24.95
CA PRO A 132 8.40 2.91 -24.85
C PRO A 132 9.23 3.22 -26.10
N SER A 133 8.64 3.91 -27.08
CA SER A 133 9.42 4.61 -28.09
C SER A 133 10.14 5.76 -27.39
N SER A 134 11.31 5.46 -26.85
CA SER A 134 12.30 6.45 -26.47
C SER A 134 12.71 7.24 -27.71
N THR A 135 12.42 8.53 -27.72
CA THR A 135 13.30 9.52 -28.37
C THR A 135 13.66 10.57 -27.34
N PRO A 136 14.91 10.60 -26.85
CA PRO A 136 15.49 11.81 -26.30
C PRO A 136 15.84 12.73 -27.49
N SER A 137 15.47 13.99 -27.41
CA SER A 137 16.10 15.02 -28.23
C SER A 137 16.41 16.18 -27.31
N GLU A 138 17.54 16.04 -26.61
CA GLU A 138 18.33 17.18 -26.16
C GLU A 138 18.56 18.07 -27.38
N THR A 139 18.16 19.34 -27.29
CA THR A 139 18.69 20.37 -28.17
C THR A 139 19.33 21.44 -27.30
N ARG A 140 20.61 21.65 -27.62
CA ARG A 140 21.60 22.55 -27.04
C ARG A 140 21.24 24.03 -27.21
#